data_AF-A0A2X3GS63-F1
#
_entry.id   AF-A0A2X3GS63-F1
#
_cell.length_a   1.000
_cell.length_b   1.000
_cell.length_c   1.000
_cell.angle_alpha   90.00
_cell.angle_beta   90.00
_cell.angle_gamma   90.00
#
_symmetry.space_group_name_H-M   'P 1'
#
loop_
_entity.id
_entity.type
_entity.pdbx_description
1 polymer ?
#
loop_
_entity_poly.entity_id
_entity_poly.type
_entity_poly.pdbx_seq_one_letter_code
_entity_poly.pdbx_strand_id
1 'polypeptide(L)' 'MREVHLEKNQMLTVTIEDLTHDGSGVAKIDGYPLFIKDGLPGEEVRVKVVKVNKNLVLPE' A
#
# COMPACT_ATOMS: atom_id res chain seq x y z
N MET A 1 12.11 0.30 -16.38
CA MET A 1 11.28 1.11 -15.47
C MET A 1 9.91 0.47 -15.40
N ARG A 2 9.44 0.09 -14.21
CA ARG A 2 8.09 -0.48 -14.05
C ARG A 2 7.23 0.63 -13.48
N GLU A 3 6.44 1.25 -14.34
CA GLU A 3 5.59 2.37 -13.97
C GLU A 3 4.32 1.84 -13.32
N VAL A 4 4.16 2.11 -12.04
CA VAL A 4 3.06 1.56 -11.24
C VAL A 4 1.99 2.62 -11.17
N HIS A 5 1.05 2.50 -12.10
CA HIS A 5 -0.13 3.35 -12.14
C HIS A 5 -1.10 2.90 -11.05
N LEU A 6 -1.03 3.56 -9.90
CA LEU A 6 -2.08 3.49 -8.89
C LEU A 6 -3.20 4.46 -9.28
N GLU A 7 -4.41 3.93 -9.50
CA GLU A 7 -5.59 4.73 -9.79
C GLU A 7 -6.54 4.77 -8.59
N LYS A 8 -7.19 5.91 -8.38
CA LYS A 8 -8.24 6.02 -7.36
C LYS A 8 -9.37 5.05 -7.71
N ASN A 9 -9.84 4.31 -6.71
CA ASN A 9 -10.82 3.23 -6.78
C ASN A 9 -10.33 1.90 -7.36
N GLN A 10 -9.06 1.78 -7.73
CA GLN A 10 -8.48 0.50 -8.12
C GLN A 10 -8.50 -0.49 -6.96
N MET A 11 -8.84 -1.74 -7.26
CA MET A 11 -8.73 -2.86 -6.33
C MET A 11 -7.35 -3.50 -6.49
N LEU A 12 -6.62 -3.65 -5.40
CA LEU A 12 -5.30 -4.26 -5.37
C LEU A 12 -5.32 -5.39 -4.34
N THR A 13 -4.63 -6.47 -4.65
CA THR A 13 -4.37 -7.54 -3.69
C THR A 13 -2.95 -7.34 -3.17
N VAL A 14 -2.81 -7.21 -1.86
CA VAL A 14 -1.53 -6.95 -1.20
C VAL A 14 -1.37 -7.86 -0.01
N THR A 15 -0.13 -8.19 0.30
CA THR A 15 0.21 -8.91 1.52
C THR A 15 0.67 -7.89 2.55
N ILE A 16 0.12 -7.97 3.75
CA ILE A 16 0.59 -7.17 4.88
C ILE A 16 1.94 -7.74 5.33
N GLU A 17 2.97 -6.91 5.31
CA GLU A 17 4.32 -7.29 5.72
C GLU A 17 4.63 -6.92 7.17
N ASP A 18 3.98 -5.87 7.69
CA ASP A 18 4.25 -5.34 9.03
C ASP A 18 3.02 -4.67 9.66
N LEU A 19 3.11 -4.27 10.93
CA LEU A 19 2.11 -3.49 11.65
C LEU A 19 2.69 -2.18 12.15
N THR A 20 1.91 -1.11 12.08
CA THR A 20 2.21 0.13 12.78
C THR A 20 1.92 0.02 14.27
N HIS A 21 2.43 0.97 15.07
CA HIS A 21 2.21 0.98 16.51
C HIS A 21 0.73 1.14 16.91
N ASP A 22 -0.06 1.79 16.05
CA ASP A 22 -1.52 1.95 16.18
C ASP A 22 -2.32 0.71 15.73
N GLY A 23 -1.66 -0.34 15.24
CA GLY A 23 -2.30 -1.59 14.81
C GLY A 23 -2.80 -1.59 13.36
N SER A 24 -2.36 -0.64 12.53
CA SER A 24 -2.64 -0.66 11.10
C SER A 24 -1.64 -1.55 10.36
N GLY A 25 -2.12 -2.35 9.41
CA GLY A 25 -1.27 -3.16 8.54
C GLY A 25 -0.47 -2.29 7.57
N VAL A 26 0.77 -2.70 7.30
CA VAL A 26 1.69 -2.05 6.36
C VAL A 26 1.98 -2.99 5.20
N ALA A 27 1.73 -2.53 3.98
CA ALA A 27 2.06 -3.27 2.76
C ALA A 27 2.99 -2.47 1.83
N LYS A 28 4.01 -3.15 1.30
CA LYS A 28 4.92 -2.75 0.21
C LYS A 28 4.28 -2.78 -1.19
N ILE A 29 3.94 -1.67 -1.85
CA ILE A 29 3.75 -1.67 -3.32
C ILE A 29 4.81 -0.81 -3.98
N ASP A 30 5.72 -1.45 -4.73
CA ASP A 30 6.73 -0.77 -5.56
C ASP A 30 7.51 0.33 -4.83
N GLY A 31 7.90 0.02 -3.57
CA GLY A 31 8.64 0.94 -2.71
C GLY A 31 7.78 1.90 -1.89
N TYR A 32 6.45 1.88 -2.06
CA TYR A 32 5.53 2.76 -1.37
C TYR A 32 4.74 2.06 -0.27
N PRO A 33 4.82 2.53 0.98
CA PRO A 33 4.05 1.96 2.07
C PRO A 33 2.57 2.31 1.91
N LEU A 34 1.72 1.28 1.91
CA LEU A 34 0.29 1.40 2.07
C LEU A 34 -0.07 1.10 3.52
N PHE A 35 -0.86 1.98 4.11
CA PHE A 35 -1.44 1.80 5.43
C PHE A 35 -2.86 1.25 5.28
N ILE A 36 -3.09 0.08 5.86
CA ILE A 36 -4.30 -0.69 5.67
C ILE A 36 -4.89 -0.91 7.06
N LYS A 37 -6.03 -0.30 7.32
CA LYS A 37 -6.74 -0.51 8.56
C LYS A 37 -7.24 -1.96 8.62
N ASP A 38 -7.12 -2.58 9.78
CA ASP A 38 -7.57 -3.96 10.02
C ASP A 38 -6.85 -5.03 9.16
N GLY A 39 -5.56 -4.83 8.87
CA GLY A 39 -4.72 -5.84 8.19
C GLY A 39 -3.68 -6.44 9.11
N LEU A 40 -3.62 -7.77 9.22
CA LEU A 40 -2.62 -8.46 10.03
C LEU A 40 -1.43 -8.95 9.18
N PRO A 41 -0.19 -8.94 9.71
CA PRO A 41 0.99 -9.43 9.00
C PRO A 41 0.83 -10.87 8.56
N GLY A 42 1.20 -11.15 7.31
CA GLY A 42 1.05 -12.46 6.69
C GLY A 42 -0.33 -12.71 6.06
N GLU A 43 -1.30 -11.80 6.23
CA GLU A 43 -2.57 -11.89 5.52
C GLU A 43 -2.49 -11.25 4.12
N GLU A 44 -3.15 -11.90 3.16
CA GLU A 44 -3.41 -11.34 1.85
C GLU A 44 -4.79 -10.66 1.87
N VAL A 45 -4.80 -9.35 1.62
CA VAL A 45 -6.00 -8.53 1.68
C VAL A 45 -6.25 -7.81 0.37
N ARG A 46 -7.53 -7.65 0.04
CA ARG A 46 -7.97 -6.84 -1.10
C ARG A 46 -8.29 -5.43 -0.63
N VAL A 47 -7.51 -4.47 -1.10
CA VAL A 47 -7.63 -3.07 -0.71
C VAL A 47 -8.07 -2.22 -1.89
N LYS A 48 -8.87 -1.20 -1.60
CA LYS A 48 -9.29 -0.20 -2.58
C LYS A 48 -8.45 1.05 -2.40
N VAL A 49 -7.82 1.51 -3.48
CA VAL A 49 -7.03 2.75 -3.48
C VAL A 49 -7.97 3.95 -3.30
N VAL A 50 -8.03 4.52 -2.10
CA VAL A 50 -8.90 5.68 -1.81
C VAL A 50 -8.23 7.01 -2.17
N LYS A 51 -6.90 7.07 -2.08
CA LYS A 51 -6.11 8.26 -2.34
C LYS A 51 -4.71 7.86 -2.79
N VAL A 52 -4.25 8.46 -3.89
CA VAL A 52 -2.87 8.37 -4.36
C VAL A 52 -2.23 9.72 -4.12
N ASN A 53 -1.27 9.80 -3.20
CA ASN A 53 -0.48 11.02 -3.05
C ASN A 53 0.61 11.00 -4.12
N LYS A 54 0.45 11.83 -5.15
CA LYS A 54 1.36 11.95 -6.31
C LYS A 54 2.73 12.59 -5.99
N ASN A 55 3.09 12.69 -4.71
CA ASN A 55 4.23 13.48 -4.23
C ASN A 55 5.43 12.61 -3.80
N LEU A 56 5.67 11.53 -4.53
CA LEU A 56 6.88 10.72 -4.38
C LEU A 56 7.87 11.15 -5.46
N VAL A 57 8.66 12.15 -5.10
CA VAL A 57 9.83 12.58 -5.86
C VAL A 57 10.94 11.58 -5.54
N LEU A 58 11.36 10.82 -6.53
CA LEU A 58 12.57 9.99 -6.44
C LEU A 58 13.81 10.90 -6.51
N PRO A 59 14.78 10.81 -5.58
CA PRO A 59 16.16 11.06 -5.95
C PRO A 59 16.66 9.90 -6.83
N GLU A 60 17.44 10.22 -7.86
CA GLU A 60 17.99 9.30 -8.87
C GLU A 60 18.78 8.11 -8.28
#